data_AF-A0A453GQW3-F1
#
_entry.id   AF-A0A453GQW3-F1
#
_cell.length_a   1.000
_cell.length_b   1.000
_cell.length_c   1.000
_cell.angle_alpha   90.00
_cell.angle_beta   90.00
_cell.angle_gamma   90.00
#
_symmetry.space_group_name_H-M   'P 1'
#
loop_
_entity.id
_entity.type
_entity.pdbx_description
1 polymer ?
#
loop_
_entity_poly.entity_id
_entity_poly.type
_entity_poly.pdbx_seq_one_letter_code
_entity_poly.pdbx_strand_id
1 'polypeptide(L)'
;LGMGSAVETLCGQAFGAHKYDMLGTYLQRSAVLLCCTGIPLAAIYAFSEPLLVLLGQSPEIAHAASIFVYGLIPQIFAYAINFPIQKFMQAQSIVLPSAYISTGTLVLHLLLSWVVVYKAGLGLLGASLVLSLSWWVIVGAQFAYIAVSPTCRETWTGFTWQAFSGLPAFLKLSAASAVMLCLETWYFQILVLIAGLLPDPEIALDSLSVCMTIAGWVFMISVGFNAAASVRVSNELGAGNPKSAFFSVWVVTSLCAAISVVFAIVMLCLRNHISYLFTESEIVSDAVADLCPLLAITLILNGIQPVLSGVAVGCGWQQFVAYVNIGCYYIVGVPLGIVLGFVFNLGVKV
;
A
#
# COMPACT_ATOMS: atom_id res chain seq x y z
N LEU A 1 3.25 4.35 3.99
CA LEU A 1 3.77 3.01 3.64
C LEU A 1 5.28 3.06 3.31
N GLY A 2 5.70 3.72 2.23
CA GLY A 2 7.11 3.65 1.76
C GLY A 2 8.17 4.14 2.74
N MET A 3 8.03 5.34 3.31
CA MET A 3 8.99 5.78 4.34
C MET A 3 8.96 4.92 5.61
N GLY A 4 7.82 4.28 5.92
CA GLY A 4 7.67 3.41 7.09
C GLY A 4 8.34 2.04 6.92
N SER A 5 8.57 1.56 5.69
CA SER A 5 9.19 0.24 5.47
C SER A 5 10.68 0.21 5.82
N ALA A 6 11.35 1.36 5.96
CA ALA A 6 12.71 1.40 6.53
C ALA A 6 12.76 0.86 7.97
N VAL A 7 11.67 1.02 8.73
CA VAL A 7 11.52 0.45 10.08
C VAL A 7 11.53 -1.08 10.02
N GLU A 8 10.99 -1.67 8.96
CA GLU A 8 10.95 -3.13 8.81
C GLU A 8 12.36 -3.72 8.74
N THR A 9 13.25 -3.13 7.93
CA THR A 9 14.66 -3.52 7.86
C THR A 9 15.36 -3.33 9.20
N LEU A 10 15.22 -2.14 9.79
CA LEU A 10 15.97 -1.76 11.00
C LEU A 10 15.51 -2.53 12.24
N CYS A 11 14.19 -2.61 12.47
CA CYS A 11 13.64 -3.39 13.58
C CYS A 11 13.85 -4.89 13.37
N GLY A 12 13.69 -5.41 12.15
CA GLY A 12 13.88 -6.84 11.88
C GLY A 12 15.32 -7.29 12.08
N GLN A 13 16.28 -6.57 11.49
CA GLN A 13 17.70 -6.88 11.69
C GLN A 13 18.14 -6.69 13.15
N ALA A 14 17.65 -5.66 13.84
CA ALA A 14 17.93 -5.48 15.27
C ALA A 14 17.33 -6.60 16.12
N PHE A 15 16.11 -7.04 15.81
CA PHE A 15 15.45 -8.14 16.51
C PHE A 15 16.21 -9.45 16.33
N GLY A 16 16.60 -9.78 15.09
CA GLY A 16 17.44 -10.94 14.78
C GLY A 16 18.81 -10.90 15.47
N ALA A 17 19.38 -9.71 15.66
CA ALA A 17 20.65 -9.50 16.36
C ALA A 17 20.49 -9.36 17.90
N HIS A 18 19.31 -9.64 18.46
CA HIS A 18 18.99 -9.51 19.89
C HIS A 18 19.19 -8.09 20.48
N LYS A 19 19.08 -7.04 19.65
CA LYS A 19 19.14 -5.63 20.06
C LYS A 19 17.73 -5.07 20.33
N TYR A 20 17.06 -5.63 21.32
CA TYR A 20 15.63 -5.39 21.59
C TYR A 20 15.31 -3.94 21.98
N ASP A 21 16.19 -3.30 22.74
CA ASP A 21 16.10 -1.91 23.18
C ASP A 21 16.01 -0.90 22.02
N MET A 22 16.60 -1.24 20.86
CA MET A 22 16.61 -0.37 19.69
C MET A 22 15.26 -0.32 18.96
N LEU A 23 14.41 -1.34 19.10
CA LEU A 23 13.14 -1.41 18.37
C LEU A 23 12.21 -0.26 18.75
N GLY A 24 12.03 0.00 20.04
CA GLY A 24 11.23 1.12 20.54
C GLY A 24 11.76 2.48 20.07
N THR A 25 13.09 2.63 20.03
CA THR A 25 13.76 3.83 19.50
C THR A 25 13.49 4.03 18.01
N TYR A 26 13.55 2.96 17.20
CA TYR A 26 13.27 3.04 15.77
C TYR A 26 11.79 3.35 15.48
N LEU A 27 10.86 2.77 16.23
CA LEU A 27 9.43 3.11 16.14
C LEU A 27 9.23 4.60 16.38
N GLN A 28 9.75 5.13 17.49
CA GLN A 28 9.57 6.54 17.87
C GLN A 28 10.22 7.49 16.87
N ARG A 29 11.46 7.19 16.45
CA ARG A 29 12.18 7.97 15.43
C ARG A 29 11.41 8.03 14.12
N SER A 30 10.87 6.89 13.68
CA SER A 30 10.08 6.83 12.45
C SER A 30 8.77 7.60 12.60
N ALA A 31 8.05 7.44 13.70
CA ALA A 31 6.82 8.20 13.95
C ALA A 31 7.06 9.71 13.93
N VAL A 32 8.13 10.20 14.58
CA VAL A 32 8.53 11.61 14.53
C VAL A 32 8.79 12.05 13.08
N LEU A 33 9.63 11.31 12.35
CA LEU A 33 9.97 11.67 10.97
C LEU A 33 8.75 11.65 10.04
N LEU A 34 7.90 10.63 10.15
CA LEU A 34 6.70 10.48 9.34
C LEU A 34 5.67 11.57 9.65
N CYS A 35 5.53 11.97 10.91
CA CYS A 35 4.69 13.11 11.28
C CYS A 35 5.24 14.41 10.71
N CYS A 36 6.56 14.66 10.79
CA CYS A 36 7.18 15.84 10.19
C CYS A 36 6.99 15.89 8.66
N THR A 37 7.15 14.76 7.97
CA THR A 37 6.92 14.67 6.52
C THR A 37 5.43 14.64 6.15
N GLY A 38 4.55 14.32 7.09
CA GLY A 38 3.10 14.44 6.94
C GLY A 38 2.61 15.89 6.90
N ILE A 39 3.33 16.84 7.50
CA ILE A 39 2.98 18.28 7.50
C ILE A 39 2.88 18.85 6.07
N PRO A 40 3.89 18.73 5.18
CA PRO A 40 3.75 19.22 3.82
C PRO A 40 2.65 18.50 3.03
N LEU A 41 2.40 17.21 3.28
CA LEU A 41 1.27 16.49 2.68
C LEU A 41 -0.08 17.02 3.15
N ALA A 42 -0.22 17.31 4.45
CA ALA A 42 -1.41 17.93 5.02
C ALA A 42 -1.66 19.33 4.44
N ALA A 43 -0.60 20.10 4.18
CA ALA A 43 -0.71 21.39 3.50
C ALA A 43 -1.25 21.21 2.07
N ILE A 44 -0.74 20.23 1.30
CA ILE A 44 -1.27 19.92 -0.04
C ILE A 44 -2.76 19.57 0.04
N TYR A 45 -3.19 18.80 1.04
CA TYR A 45 -4.60 18.44 1.24
C TYR A 45 -5.45 19.66 1.61
N ALA A 46 -4.93 20.56 2.45
CA ALA A 46 -5.60 21.81 2.81
C ALA A 46 -5.79 22.75 1.59
N PHE A 47 -4.87 22.72 0.63
CA PHE A 47 -4.95 23.46 -0.63
C PHE A 47 -5.53 22.62 -1.79
N SER A 48 -6.21 21.51 -1.52
CA SER A 48 -6.74 20.61 -2.56
C SER A 48 -7.69 21.30 -3.54
N GLU A 49 -8.61 22.16 -3.07
CA GLU A 49 -9.56 22.88 -3.93
C GLU A 49 -8.86 23.76 -4.99
N PRO A 50 -8.01 24.76 -4.62
CA PRO A 50 -7.33 25.58 -5.61
C PRO A 50 -6.36 24.78 -6.48
N LEU A 51 -5.75 23.71 -5.96
CA LEU A 51 -4.91 22.82 -6.76
C LEU A 51 -5.70 22.07 -7.83
N LEU A 52 -6.90 21.56 -7.50
CA LEU A 52 -7.75 20.87 -8.46
C LEU A 52 -8.29 21.82 -9.53
N VAL A 53 -8.68 23.04 -9.15
CA VAL A 53 -9.07 24.08 -10.11
C VAL A 53 -7.90 24.46 -11.02
N LEU A 54 -6.69 24.59 -10.47
CA LEU A 54 -5.47 24.85 -11.26
C LEU A 54 -5.18 23.72 -12.27
N LEU A 55 -5.48 22.48 -11.89
CA LEU A 55 -5.36 21.30 -12.76
C LEU A 55 -6.51 21.17 -13.78
N GLY A 56 -7.43 22.14 -13.83
CA GLY A 56 -8.50 22.22 -14.82
C GLY A 56 -9.81 21.52 -14.43
N GLN A 57 -9.98 21.11 -13.17
CA GLN A 57 -11.26 20.59 -12.68
C GLN A 57 -12.29 21.70 -12.52
N SER A 58 -13.58 21.36 -12.68
CA SER A 58 -14.65 22.34 -12.44
C SER A 58 -14.66 22.77 -10.97
N PRO A 59 -15.01 24.03 -10.65
CA PRO A 59 -15.10 24.49 -9.27
C PRO A 59 -16.01 23.63 -8.39
N GLU A 60 -17.11 23.11 -8.93
CA GLU A 60 -18.06 22.26 -8.19
C GLU A 60 -17.44 20.91 -7.82
N ILE A 61 -16.76 20.25 -8.76
CA ILE A 61 -16.07 18.97 -8.52
C ILE A 61 -14.89 19.19 -7.56
N ALA A 62 -14.10 20.24 -7.79
CA ALA A 62 -12.97 20.60 -6.95
C ALA A 62 -13.40 20.86 -5.49
N HIS A 63 -14.52 21.57 -5.30
CA HIS A 63 -15.10 21.82 -3.99
C HIS A 63 -15.64 20.56 -3.31
N ALA A 64 -16.37 19.71 -4.04
CA ALA A 64 -16.85 18.45 -3.46
C ALA A 64 -15.69 17.52 -3.05
N ALA A 65 -14.65 17.43 -3.89
CA ALA A 65 -13.45 16.65 -3.59
C ALA A 65 -12.68 17.23 -2.38
N SER A 66 -12.55 18.55 -2.29
CA SER A 66 -11.83 19.21 -1.19
C SER A 66 -12.47 18.95 0.16
N ILE A 67 -13.80 18.98 0.25
CA ILE A 67 -14.56 18.64 1.48
C ILE A 67 -14.21 17.24 1.97
N PHE A 68 -14.15 16.26 1.07
CA PHE A 68 -13.76 14.90 1.43
C PHE A 68 -12.29 14.86 1.90
N VAL A 69 -11.39 15.47 1.12
CA VAL A 69 -9.94 15.53 1.41
C VAL A 69 -9.63 16.21 2.74
N TYR A 70 -10.37 17.24 3.14
CA TYR A 70 -10.19 17.91 4.43
C TYR A 70 -10.41 16.96 5.61
N GLY A 71 -11.42 16.10 5.53
CA GLY A 71 -11.65 15.08 6.56
C GLY A 71 -10.60 13.96 6.57
N LEU A 72 -9.74 13.84 5.55
CA LEU A 72 -8.61 12.90 5.51
C LEU A 72 -7.32 13.48 6.10
N ILE A 73 -7.24 14.78 6.40
CA ILE A 73 -6.03 15.38 6.99
C ILE A 73 -5.60 14.66 8.29
N PRO A 74 -6.51 14.33 9.24
CA PRO A 74 -6.12 13.58 10.43
C PRO A 74 -5.62 12.16 10.12
N GLN A 75 -6.07 11.54 9.03
CA GLN A 75 -5.64 10.21 8.59
C GLN A 75 -4.15 10.19 8.24
N ILE A 76 -3.60 11.26 7.68
CA ILE A 76 -2.17 11.37 7.34
C ILE A 76 -1.31 11.07 8.57
N PHE A 77 -1.66 11.67 9.70
CA PHE A 77 -0.93 11.51 10.96
C PHE A 77 -1.23 10.16 11.63
N ALA A 78 -2.46 9.65 11.50
CA ALA A 78 -2.77 8.29 11.93
C ALA A 78 -1.89 7.26 11.19
N TYR A 79 -1.73 7.40 9.87
CA TYR A 79 -0.83 6.58 9.07
C TYR A 79 0.64 6.74 9.45
N ALA A 80 1.09 7.98 9.68
CA ALA A 80 2.45 8.26 10.10
C ALA A 80 2.83 7.52 11.39
N ILE A 81 1.87 7.28 12.30
CA ILE A 81 2.08 6.54 13.55
C ILE A 81 1.79 5.05 13.39
N ASN A 82 0.76 4.68 12.63
CA ASN A 82 0.34 3.30 12.44
C ASN A 82 1.41 2.46 11.73
N PHE A 83 2.05 2.97 10.68
CA PHE A 83 3.05 2.20 9.94
C PHE A 83 4.25 1.78 10.81
N PRO A 84 4.89 2.67 11.59
CA PRO A 84 5.93 2.30 12.54
C PRO A 84 5.47 1.28 13.59
N ILE A 85 4.26 1.45 14.15
CA ILE A 85 3.67 0.52 15.12
C ILE A 85 3.54 -0.89 14.51
N GLN A 86 2.97 -0.99 13.30
CA GLN A 86 2.84 -2.26 12.62
C GLN A 86 4.19 -2.90 12.34
N LYS A 87 5.18 -2.13 11.87
CA LYS A 87 6.53 -2.68 11.60
C LYS A 87 7.26 -3.13 12.86
N PHE A 88 7.09 -2.41 13.98
CA PHE A 88 7.60 -2.82 15.28
C PHE A 88 7.02 -4.17 15.74
N MET A 89 5.70 -4.36 15.60
CA MET A 89 5.03 -5.60 15.99
C MET A 89 5.38 -6.74 15.02
N GLN A 90 5.37 -6.47 13.71
CA GLN A 90 5.68 -7.42 12.65
C GLN A 90 7.12 -7.95 12.74
N ALA A 91 8.12 -7.09 13.03
CA ALA A 91 9.51 -7.51 13.22
C ALA A 91 9.66 -8.59 14.32
N GLN A 92 8.78 -8.55 15.33
CA GLN A 92 8.73 -9.51 16.44
C GLN A 92 7.80 -10.71 16.16
N SER A 93 7.28 -10.84 14.93
CA SER A 93 6.24 -11.82 14.55
C SER A 93 4.91 -11.67 15.32
N ILE A 94 4.62 -10.49 15.85
CA ILE A 94 3.37 -10.18 16.55
C ILE A 94 2.35 -9.63 15.52
N VAL A 95 1.59 -10.51 14.89
CA VAL A 95 0.66 -10.13 13.80
C VAL A 95 -0.82 -10.25 14.16
N LEU A 96 -1.18 -11.21 15.03
CA LEU A 96 -2.57 -11.49 15.39
C LEU A 96 -3.30 -10.31 16.06
N PRO A 97 -2.69 -9.55 17.00
CA PRO A 97 -3.39 -8.43 17.61
C PRO A 97 -3.78 -7.37 16.57
N SER A 98 -2.89 -7.04 15.62
CA SER A 98 -3.21 -6.10 14.54
C SER A 98 -4.36 -6.61 13.66
N ALA A 99 -4.43 -7.92 13.39
CA ALA A 99 -5.53 -8.52 12.64
C ALA A 99 -6.87 -8.36 13.38
N TYR A 100 -6.95 -8.76 14.65
CA TYR A 100 -8.18 -8.63 15.44
C TYR A 100 -8.63 -7.18 15.63
N ILE A 101 -7.68 -6.26 15.90
CA ILE A 101 -7.96 -4.83 16.01
C ILE A 101 -8.51 -4.28 14.69
N SER A 102 -7.92 -4.66 13.56
CA SER A 102 -8.36 -4.21 12.25
C SER A 102 -9.76 -4.73 11.91
N THR A 103 -10.05 -6.01 12.19
CA THR A 103 -11.37 -6.60 12.00
C THR A 103 -12.42 -5.93 12.88
N GLY A 104 -12.14 -5.73 14.17
CA GLY A 104 -13.05 -5.04 15.08
C GLY A 104 -13.29 -3.58 14.67
N THR A 105 -12.23 -2.89 14.22
CA THR A 105 -12.36 -1.52 13.70
C THR A 105 -13.17 -1.48 12.42
N LEU A 106 -13.06 -2.46 11.53
CA LEU A 106 -13.89 -2.53 10.33
C LEU A 106 -15.38 -2.59 10.67
N VAL A 107 -15.77 -3.43 11.63
CA VAL A 107 -17.17 -3.50 12.11
C VAL A 107 -17.62 -2.16 12.69
N LEU A 108 -16.79 -1.56 13.55
CA LEU A 108 -17.06 -0.23 14.11
C LEU A 108 -17.18 0.84 13.01
N HIS A 109 -16.30 0.81 12.01
CA HIS A 109 -16.28 1.73 10.89
C HIS A 109 -17.59 1.65 10.09
N LEU A 110 -18.07 0.44 9.78
CA LEU A 110 -19.33 0.25 9.07
C LEU A 110 -20.51 0.86 9.84
N LEU A 111 -20.58 0.61 11.16
CA LEU A 111 -21.63 1.16 12.01
C LEU A 111 -21.56 2.69 12.09
N LEU A 112 -20.38 3.25 12.34
CA LEU A 112 -20.18 4.69 12.44
C LEU A 112 -20.45 5.40 11.11
N SER A 113 -19.99 4.84 9.99
CA SER A 113 -20.24 5.37 8.66
C SER A 113 -21.73 5.39 8.36
N TRP A 114 -22.46 4.32 8.70
CA TRP A 114 -23.91 4.29 8.54
C TRP A 114 -24.61 5.38 9.37
N VAL A 115 -24.25 5.52 10.64
CA VAL A 115 -24.83 6.57 11.52
C VAL A 115 -24.50 7.96 10.99
N VAL A 116 -23.24 8.24 10.68
CA VAL A 116 -22.77 9.59 10.32
C VAL A 116 -23.31 10.03 8.96
N VAL A 117 -23.31 9.13 7.97
CA VAL A 117 -23.74 9.46 6.60
C VAL A 117 -25.26 9.46 6.50
N TYR A 118 -25.94 8.41 6.96
CA TYR A 118 -27.38 8.26 6.73
C TYR A 118 -28.27 8.80 7.85
N LYS A 119 -27.82 8.80 9.11
CA LYS A 119 -28.64 9.27 10.24
C LYS A 119 -28.34 10.72 10.63
N ALA A 120 -27.06 11.09 10.68
CA ALA A 120 -26.65 12.44 11.03
C ALA A 120 -26.54 13.38 9.82
N GLY A 121 -26.51 12.85 8.59
CA GLY A 121 -26.51 13.65 7.36
C GLY A 121 -25.23 14.48 7.15
N LEU A 122 -24.10 14.06 7.71
CA LEU A 122 -22.83 14.83 7.66
C LEU A 122 -22.09 14.73 6.30
N GLY A 123 -22.68 14.07 5.31
CA GLY A 123 -22.21 14.03 3.93
C GLY A 123 -20.77 13.53 3.76
N LEU A 124 -20.07 14.08 2.76
CA LEU A 124 -18.70 13.70 2.39
C LEU A 124 -17.69 13.94 3.53
N LEU A 125 -17.80 15.08 4.23
CA LEU A 125 -16.92 15.40 5.34
C LEU A 125 -17.09 14.40 6.49
N GLY A 126 -18.33 14.05 6.82
CA GLY A 126 -18.62 13.04 7.83
C GLY A 126 -18.01 11.69 7.47
N ALA A 127 -18.15 11.26 6.21
CA ALA A 127 -17.59 10.00 5.74
C ALA A 127 -16.06 9.94 5.87
N SER A 128 -15.33 10.97 5.43
CA SER A 128 -13.88 11.01 5.53
C SER A 128 -13.38 11.18 6.97
N LEU A 129 -14.09 11.92 7.83
CA LEU A 129 -13.77 12.03 9.25
C LEU A 129 -13.95 10.71 10.00
N VAL A 130 -15.00 9.93 9.69
CA VAL A 130 -15.18 8.58 10.27
C VAL A 130 -14.07 7.63 9.83
N LEU A 131 -13.64 7.72 8.57
CA LEU A 131 -12.48 6.97 8.10
C LEU A 131 -11.21 7.36 8.88
N SER A 132 -10.94 8.66 9.02
CA SER A 132 -9.83 9.18 9.85
C SER A 132 -9.90 8.68 11.30
N LEU A 133 -11.08 8.73 11.92
CA LEU A 133 -11.30 8.24 13.27
C LEU A 133 -11.00 6.75 13.41
N SER A 134 -11.42 5.95 12.42
CA SER A 134 -11.18 4.50 12.41
C SER A 134 -9.69 4.17 12.43
N TRP A 135 -8.88 4.92 11.68
CA TRP A 135 -7.42 4.78 11.73
C TRP A 135 -6.82 5.18 13.07
N TRP A 136 -7.34 6.23 13.71
CA TRP A 136 -6.91 6.60 15.07
C TRP A 136 -7.30 5.57 16.12
N VAL A 137 -8.45 4.91 15.98
CA VAL A 137 -8.84 3.76 16.82
C VAL A 137 -7.81 2.63 16.68
N ILE A 138 -7.41 2.30 15.45
CA ILE A 138 -6.37 1.30 15.17
C ILE A 138 -5.02 1.68 15.81
N VAL A 139 -4.62 2.96 15.70
CA VAL A 139 -3.39 3.47 16.32
C VAL A 139 -3.45 3.33 17.84
N GLY A 140 -4.53 3.82 18.46
CA GLY A 140 -4.71 3.79 19.91
C GLY A 140 -4.73 2.36 20.46
N ALA A 141 -5.47 1.46 19.82
CA ALA A 141 -5.58 0.06 20.24
C ALA A 141 -4.27 -0.70 20.10
N GLN A 142 -3.54 -0.53 18.99
CA GLN A 142 -2.24 -1.20 18.82
C GLN A 142 -1.18 -0.62 19.76
N PHE A 143 -1.17 0.70 19.99
CA PHE A 143 -0.24 1.29 20.96
C PHE A 143 -0.55 0.83 22.40
N ALA A 144 -1.82 0.75 22.77
CA ALA A 144 -2.23 0.19 24.06
C ALA A 144 -1.77 -1.27 24.22
N TYR A 145 -1.88 -2.08 23.17
CA TYR A 145 -1.33 -3.44 23.17
C TYR A 145 0.19 -3.44 23.42
N ILE A 146 0.96 -2.59 22.72
CA ILE A 146 2.41 -2.48 22.90
C ILE A 146 2.77 -2.07 24.34
N ALA A 147 2.05 -1.10 24.90
CA ALA A 147 2.34 -0.56 26.22
C ALA A 147 2.03 -1.54 27.37
N VAL A 148 1.01 -2.39 27.21
CA VAL A 148 0.54 -3.29 28.28
C VAL A 148 1.04 -4.73 28.13
N SER A 149 1.29 -5.19 26.89
CA SER A 149 1.62 -6.59 26.62
C SER A 149 2.97 -7.00 27.23
N PRO A 150 3.03 -8.13 27.97
CA PRO A 150 4.29 -8.69 28.45
C PRO A 150 5.29 -8.98 27.33
N THR A 151 4.83 -9.34 26.12
CA THR A 151 5.67 -9.68 24.97
C THR A 151 6.49 -8.49 24.47
N CYS A 152 6.02 -7.26 24.69
CA CYS A 152 6.69 -6.04 24.23
C CYS A 152 7.58 -5.39 25.29
N ARG A 153 7.70 -5.97 26.51
CA ARG A 153 8.39 -5.31 27.63
C ARG A 153 9.87 -5.04 27.39
N GLU A 154 10.56 -5.93 26.69
CA GLU A 154 12.00 -5.77 26.38
C GLU A 154 12.23 -4.86 25.17
N THR A 155 11.23 -4.74 24.29
CA THR A 155 11.32 -3.99 23.04
C THR A 155 10.73 -2.58 23.14
N TRP A 156 9.86 -2.34 24.14
CA TRP A 156 9.27 -1.05 24.47
C TRP A 156 9.56 -0.67 25.92
N THR A 157 10.53 0.22 26.11
CA THR A 157 10.97 0.72 27.43
C THR A 157 10.46 2.13 27.74
N GLY A 158 9.51 2.63 26.96
CA GLY A 158 8.93 3.97 27.08
C GLY A 158 9.54 5.00 26.12
N PHE A 159 9.14 6.25 26.29
CA PHE A 159 9.57 7.35 25.41
C PHE A 159 11.02 7.75 25.67
N THR A 160 11.77 8.03 24.60
CA THR A 160 13.19 8.39 24.68
C THR A 160 13.56 9.55 23.75
N TRP A 161 14.43 10.43 24.23
CA TRP A 161 15.01 11.51 23.43
C TRP A 161 15.88 11.01 22.27
N GLN A 162 16.34 9.76 22.34
CA GLN A 162 17.10 9.13 21.26
C GLN A 162 16.29 9.03 19.95
N ALA A 163 14.96 9.11 20.03
CA ALA A 163 14.07 9.19 18.87
C ALA A 163 14.39 10.40 17.96
N PHE A 164 14.90 11.50 18.51
CA PHE A 164 15.23 12.72 17.76
C PHE A 164 16.66 12.74 17.20
N SER A 165 17.47 11.72 17.53
CA SER A 165 18.84 11.60 17.01
C SER A 165 18.88 10.89 15.65
N GLY A 166 19.83 11.26 14.79
CA GLY A 166 20.08 10.56 13.52
C GLY A 166 18.98 10.71 12.46
N LEU A 167 18.06 11.67 12.61
CA LEU A 167 16.94 11.89 11.69
C LEU A 167 17.37 12.10 10.22
N PRO A 168 18.42 12.88 9.87
CA PRO A 168 18.81 13.05 8.48
C PRO A 168 19.24 11.75 7.78
N ALA A 169 19.98 10.89 8.49
CA ALA A 169 20.39 9.59 7.96
C ALA A 169 19.20 8.66 7.78
N PHE A 170 18.27 8.65 8.75
CA PHE A 170 17.04 7.87 8.68
C PHE A 170 16.12 8.35 7.55
N LEU A 171 16.06 9.67 7.32
CA LEU A 171 15.31 10.28 6.22
C LEU A 171 15.87 9.83 4.86
N LYS A 172 17.19 9.85 4.67
CA LYS A 172 17.81 9.37 3.42
C LYS A 172 17.42 7.93 3.10
N LEU A 173 17.45 7.04 4.09
CA LEU A 173 17.05 5.63 3.92
C LEU A 173 15.55 5.49 3.63
N SER A 174 14.73 6.22 4.38
CA SER A 174 13.26 6.18 4.25
C SER A 174 12.79 6.76 2.92
N ALA A 175 13.45 7.80 2.41
CA ALA A 175 13.13 8.44 1.14
C ALA A 175 13.30 7.49 -0.05
N ALA A 176 14.35 6.66 -0.07
CA ALA A 176 14.54 5.67 -1.12
C ALA A 176 13.38 4.65 -1.19
N SER A 177 12.92 4.19 -0.02
CA SER A 177 11.76 3.29 0.09
C SER A 177 10.44 3.99 -0.31
N ALA A 178 10.31 5.28 -0.01
CA ALA A 178 9.19 6.10 -0.45
C ALA A 178 9.14 6.21 -1.96
N VAL A 179 10.25 6.59 -2.59
CA VAL A 179 10.36 6.71 -4.05
C VAL A 179 10.06 5.39 -4.73
N MET A 180 10.62 4.28 -4.23
CA MET A 180 10.36 2.94 -4.78
C MET A 180 8.86 2.61 -4.88
N LEU A 181 8.10 2.81 -3.79
CA LEU A 181 6.66 2.54 -3.77
C LEU A 181 5.82 3.59 -4.50
N CYS A 182 6.21 4.87 -4.44
CA CYS A 182 5.54 5.93 -5.19
C CYS A 182 5.62 5.68 -6.69
N LEU A 183 6.80 5.29 -7.20
CA LEU A 183 7.00 4.94 -8.61
C LEU A 183 6.11 3.76 -9.04
N GLU A 184 5.98 2.75 -8.18
CA GLU A 184 5.10 1.61 -8.45
C GLU A 184 3.62 2.02 -8.50
N THR A 185 3.21 2.91 -7.60
CA THR A 185 1.79 3.35 -7.51
C THR A 185 1.43 4.37 -8.58
N TRP A 186 2.31 5.33 -8.86
CA TRP A 186 2.07 6.39 -9.84
C TRP A 186 2.08 5.86 -11.27
N TYR A 187 2.84 4.80 -11.54
CA TYR A 187 2.79 4.08 -12.81
C TYR A 187 1.35 3.69 -13.19
N PHE A 188 0.58 3.12 -12.26
CA PHE A 188 -0.82 2.76 -12.53
C PHE A 188 -1.69 3.98 -12.84
N GLN A 189 -1.50 5.10 -12.14
CA GLN A 189 -2.25 6.34 -12.41
C GLN A 189 -1.94 6.91 -13.79
N ILE A 190 -0.68 6.83 -14.22
CA ILE A 190 -0.28 7.22 -15.57
C ILE A 190 -0.95 6.33 -16.61
N LEU A 191 -1.01 5.01 -16.39
CA LEU A 191 -1.70 4.10 -17.32
C LEU A 191 -3.20 4.41 -17.45
N VAL A 192 -3.88 4.71 -16.34
CA VAL A 192 -5.30 5.13 -16.37
C VAL A 192 -5.47 6.40 -17.19
N LEU A 193 -4.61 7.40 -16.98
CA LEU A 193 -4.64 8.65 -17.75
C LEU A 193 -4.42 8.41 -19.25
N ILE A 194 -3.49 7.53 -19.60
CA ILE A 194 -3.20 7.16 -21.00
C ILE A 194 -4.40 6.41 -21.60
N ALA A 195 -5.03 5.50 -20.86
CA ALA A 195 -6.22 4.78 -21.33
C ALA A 195 -7.38 5.72 -21.62
N GLY A 196 -7.53 6.81 -20.85
CA GLY A 196 -8.52 7.86 -21.11
C GLY A 196 -8.28 8.69 -22.38
N LEU A 197 -7.15 8.50 -23.07
CA LEU A 197 -6.84 9.14 -24.35
C LEU A 197 -7.10 8.22 -25.56
N LEU A 198 -7.54 6.98 -25.34
CA LEU A 198 -7.88 6.03 -26.42
C LEU A 198 -9.17 6.45 -27.15
N PRO A 199 -9.42 5.96 -28.38
CA PRO A 199 -10.59 6.34 -29.19
C PRO A 199 -11.95 6.13 -28.50
N ASP A 200 -12.09 5.06 -27.71
CA ASP A 200 -13.29 4.74 -26.93
C ASP A 200 -12.97 4.79 -25.42
N PRO A 201 -12.79 6.00 -24.85
CA PRO A 201 -12.23 6.15 -23.50
C PRO A 201 -13.18 5.63 -22.41
N GLU A 202 -14.49 5.68 -22.63
CA GLU A 202 -15.49 5.17 -21.67
C GLU A 202 -15.35 3.65 -21.48
N ILE A 203 -15.39 2.88 -22.57
CA ILE A 203 -15.22 1.42 -22.53
C ILE A 203 -13.83 1.05 -22.00
N ALA A 204 -12.79 1.76 -22.44
CA ALA A 204 -11.42 1.54 -22.01
C ALA A 204 -11.24 1.76 -20.50
N LEU A 205 -11.76 2.86 -19.96
CA LEU A 205 -11.64 3.20 -18.54
C LEU A 205 -12.50 2.28 -17.67
N ASP A 206 -13.71 1.94 -18.10
CA ASP A 206 -14.61 1.07 -17.35
C ASP A 206 -14.05 -0.34 -17.22
N SER A 207 -13.64 -0.94 -18.35
CA SER A 207 -13.06 -2.28 -18.36
C SER A 207 -11.72 -2.34 -17.61
N LEU A 208 -10.87 -1.33 -17.77
CA LEU A 208 -9.62 -1.21 -17.02
C LEU A 208 -9.87 -1.07 -15.52
N SER A 209 -10.89 -0.31 -15.11
CA SER A 209 -11.27 -0.12 -13.69
C SER A 209 -11.74 -1.44 -13.06
N VAL A 210 -12.50 -2.26 -13.78
CA VAL A 210 -12.89 -3.60 -13.34
C VAL A 210 -11.64 -4.47 -13.16
N CYS A 211 -10.77 -4.54 -14.17
CA CYS A 211 -9.54 -5.33 -14.09
C CYS A 211 -8.60 -4.87 -12.96
N MET A 212 -8.44 -3.55 -12.77
CA MET A 212 -7.62 -2.98 -11.71
C MET A 212 -8.20 -3.24 -10.32
N THR A 213 -9.53 -3.23 -10.18
CA THR A 213 -10.18 -3.54 -8.90
C THR A 213 -9.91 -4.98 -8.49
N ILE A 214 -10.08 -5.92 -9.42
CA ILE A 214 -9.78 -7.35 -9.21
C ILE A 214 -8.30 -7.55 -8.91
N ALA A 215 -7.41 -6.91 -9.69
CA ALA A 215 -5.97 -6.96 -9.45
C ALA A 215 -5.62 -6.38 -8.06
N GLY A 216 -6.29 -5.33 -7.63
CA GLY A 216 -6.14 -4.72 -6.31
C GLY A 216 -6.47 -5.68 -5.17
N TRP A 217 -7.52 -6.50 -5.30
CA TRP A 217 -7.87 -7.50 -4.29
C TRP A 217 -6.78 -8.57 -4.14
N VAL A 218 -6.25 -9.10 -5.24
CA VAL A 218 -5.16 -10.08 -5.21
C VAL A 218 -3.86 -9.42 -4.71
N PHE A 219 -3.60 -8.18 -5.10
CA PHE A 219 -2.45 -7.41 -4.66
C PHE A 219 -2.39 -7.25 -3.13
N MET A 220 -3.53 -7.11 -2.44
CA MET A 220 -3.55 -7.06 -0.97
C MET A 220 -3.03 -8.34 -0.31
N ILE A 221 -3.21 -9.50 -0.96
CA ILE A 221 -2.61 -10.77 -0.52
C ILE A 221 -1.09 -10.73 -0.72
N SER A 222 -0.63 -10.25 -1.88
CA SER A 222 0.80 -10.05 -2.16
C SER A 222 1.46 -9.08 -1.18
N VAL A 223 0.77 -8.03 -0.74
CA VAL A 223 1.26 -7.09 0.29
C VAL A 223 1.44 -7.78 1.64
N GLY A 224 0.55 -8.72 1.99
CA GLY A 224 0.72 -9.57 3.17
C GLY A 224 2.00 -10.42 3.09
N PHE A 225 2.24 -11.05 1.94
CA PHE A 225 3.47 -11.82 1.70
C PHE A 225 4.72 -10.94 1.61
N ASN A 226 4.63 -9.72 1.06
CA ASN A 226 5.70 -8.73 1.06
C ASN A 226 6.19 -8.45 2.49
N ALA A 227 5.27 -8.15 3.42
CA ALA A 227 5.61 -7.91 4.82
C ALA A 227 6.21 -9.17 5.49
N ALA A 228 5.62 -10.34 5.25
CA ALA A 228 6.12 -11.61 5.80
C ALA A 228 7.54 -11.93 5.30
N ALA A 229 7.81 -11.77 4.00
CA ALA A 229 9.13 -11.95 3.41
C ALA A 229 10.13 -10.98 4.02
N SER A 230 9.75 -9.70 4.13
CA SER A 230 10.63 -8.66 4.66
C SER A 230 11.04 -8.93 6.11
N VAL A 231 10.09 -9.29 6.98
CA VAL A 231 10.35 -9.67 8.38
C VAL A 231 11.24 -10.90 8.47
N ARG A 232 10.92 -11.98 7.75
CA ARG A 232 11.70 -13.23 7.83
C ARG A 232 13.13 -13.02 7.33
N VAL A 233 13.31 -12.34 6.19
CA VAL A 233 14.64 -12.07 5.64
C VAL A 233 15.44 -11.16 6.55
N SER A 234 14.86 -10.06 7.04
CA SER A 234 15.58 -9.13 7.93
C SER A 234 15.96 -9.77 9.27
N ASN A 235 15.09 -10.58 9.87
CA ASN A 235 15.39 -11.29 11.11
C ASN A 235 16.52 -12.32 10.92
N GLU A 236 16.45 -13.16 9.89
CA GLU A 236 17.48 -14.18 9.63
C GLU A 236 18.82 -13.55 9.25
N LEU A 237 18.82 -12.45 8.50
CA LEU A 237 20.05 -11.68 8.21
C LEU A 237 20.63 -11.05 9.47
N GLY A 238 19.79 -10.45 10.33
CA GLY A 238 20.20 -9.90 11.62
C GLY A 238 20.82 -10.94 12.55
N ALA A 239 20.31 -12.17 12.50
CA ALA A 239 20.83 -13.31 13.26
C ALA A 239 22.09 -13.95 12.64
N GLY A 240 22.53 -13.51 11.46
CA GLY A 240 23.68 -14.10 10.76
C GLY A 240 23.41 -15.43 10.07
N ASN A 241 22.14 -15.72 9.71
CA ASN A 241 21.68 -16.97 9.10
C ASN A 241 21.32 -16.83 7.61
N PRO A 242 22.28 -16.65 6.69
CA PRO A 242 21.99 -16.39 5.27
C PRO A 242 21.28 -17.56 4.58
N LYS A 243 21.53 -18.81 5.00
CA LYS A 243 20.84 -19.99 4.45
C LYS A 243 19.35 -20.00 4.80
N SER A 244 19.00 -19.64 6.03
CA SER A 244 17.61 -19.53 6.48
C SER A 244 16.90 -18.34 5.83
N ALA A 245 17.60 -17.22 5.62
CA ALA A 245 17.09 -16.10 4.85
C ALA A 245 16.74 -16.53 3.41
N PHE A 246 17.65 -17.23 2.73
CA PHE A 246 17.43 -17.74 1.38
C PHE A 246 16.28 -18.75 1.30
N PHE A 247 16.19 -19.66 2.27
CA PHE A 247 15.07 -20.60 2.36
C PHE A 247 13.73 -19.87 2.55
N SER A 248 13.72 -18.81 3.36
CA SER A 248 12.51 -17.98 3.56
C SER A 248 12.05 -17.31 2.27
N VAL A 249 12.98 -16.82 1.44
CA VAL A 249 12.66 -16.27 0.10
C VAL A 249 11.95 -17.32 -0.75
N TRP A 250 12.52 -18.53 -0.85
CA TRP A 250 11.92 -19.62 -1.63
C TRP A 250 10.51 -19.96 -1.18
N VAL A 251 10.32 -20.18 0.13
CA VAL A 251 9.00 -20.55 0.67
C VAL A 251 7.96 -19.48 0.39
N VAL A 252 8.27 -18.21 0.67
CA VAL A 252 7.29 -17.13 0.53
C VAL A 252 6.98 -16.86 -0.95
N THR A 253 7.99 -16.87 -1.82
CA THR A 253 7.78 -16.69 -3.27
C THR A 253 7.00 -17.84 -3.88
N SER A 254 7.33 -19.10 -3.56
CA SER A 254 6.61 -20.26 -4.10
C SER A 254 5.16 -20.31 -3.64
N LEU A 255 4.88 -19.99 -2.37
CA LEU A 255 3.52 -19.96 -1.85
C LEU A 255 2.69 -18.84 -2.48
N CYS A 256 3.25 -17.64 -2.61
CA CYS A 256 2.56 -16.53 -3.24
C CYS A 256 2.32 -16.79 -4.74
N ALA A 257 3.30 -17.35 -5.46
CA ALA A 257 3.14 -17.75 -6.86
C ALA A 257 2.03 -18.81 -7.03
N ALA A 258 1.98 -19.82 -6.15
CA ALA A 258 0.94 -20.84 -6.20
C ALA A 258 -0.46 -20.23 -6.01
N ILE A 259 -0.61 -19.32 -5.03
CA ILE A 259 -1.88 -18.62 -4.77
C ILE A 259 -2.26 -17.75 -5.97
N SER A 260 -1.33 -16.99 -6.54
CA SER A 260 -1.59 -16.15 -7.71
C SER A 260 -1.95 -16.96 -8.95
N VAL A 261 -1.38 -18.16 -9.14
CA VAL A 261 -1.79 -19.08 -10.21
C VAL A 261 -3.22 -19.57 -10.00
N VAL A 262 -3.61 -19.90 -8.76
CA VAL A 262 -5.00 -20.27 -8.45
C VAL A 262 -5.96 -19.13 -8.80
N PHE A 263 -5.64 -17.88 -8.41
CA PHE A 263 -6.47 -16.73 -8.78
C PHE A 263 -6.51 -16.51 -10.29
N ALA A 264 -5.39 -16.64 -10.99
CA ALA A 264 -5.34 -16.53 -12.45
C ALA A 264 -6.22 -17.59 -13.14
N ILE A 265 -6.23 -18.83 -12.65
CA ILE A 265 -7.11 -19.89 -13.16
C ILE A 265 -8.57 -19.53 -12.92
N VAL A 266 -8.93 -19.12 -11.69
CA VAL A 266 -10.30 -18.70 -11.34
C VAL A 266 -10.76 -17.55 -12.25
N MET A 267 -9.89 -16.57 -12.49
CA MET A 267 -10.18 -15.46 -13.40
C MET A 267 -10.45 -15.91 -14.83
N LEU A 268 -9.65 -16.83 -15.36
CA LEU A 268 -9.86 -17.37 -16.71
C LEU A 268 -11.14 -18.19 -16.80
N CYS A 269 -11.45 -18.98 -15.79
CA CYS A 269 -12.69 -19.78 -15.73
C CYS A 269 -13.94 -18.90 -15.65
N LEU A 270 -13.86 -17.75 -14.97
CA LEU A 270 -14.97 -16.83 -14.76
C LEU A 270 -14.95 -15.62 -15.71
N ARG A 271 -14.10 -15.63 -16.75
CA ARG A 271 -13.82 -14.45 -17.58
C ARG A 271 -15.06 -13.78 -18.17
N ASN A 272 -16.07 -14.56 -18.54
CA ASN A 272 -17.31 -14.07 -19.16
C ASN A 272 -18.38 -13.63 -18.13
N HIS A 273 -18.12 -13.78 -16.83
CA HIS A 273 -19.13 -13.59 -15.78
C HIS A 273 -18.69 -12.66 -14.66
N ILE A 274 -17.39 -12.58 -14.36
CA ILE A 274 -16.89 -11.87 -13.19
C ILE A 274 -17.07 -10.34 -13.28
N SER A 275 -17.08 -9.80 -14.50
CA SER A 275 -17.37 -8.40 -14.81
C SER A 275 -18.76 -7.95 -14.35
N TYR A 276 -19.76 -8.85 -14.37
CA TYR A 276 -21.13 -8.52 -13.98
C TYR A 276 -21.32 -8.22 -12.48
N LEU A 277 -20.29 -8.45 -11.66
CA LEU A 277 -20.27 -7.95 -10.28
C LEU A 277 -20.09 -6.42 -10.21
N PHE A 278 -19.62 -5.80 -11.30
CA PHE A 278 -19.21 -4.39 -11.36
C PHE A 278 -20.00 -3.59 -12.39
N THR A 279 -20.47 -4.21 -13.47
CA THR A 279 -21.16 -3.53 -14.57
C THR A 279 -22.35 -4.33 -15.10
N GLU A 280 -23.38 -3.64 -15.55
CA GLU A 280 -24.51 -4.22 -16.27
C GLU A 280 -24.32 -4.17 -17.80
N SER A 281 -23.25 -3.50 -18.29
CA SER A 281 -22.98 -3.32 -19.72
C SER A 281 -22.32 -4.57 -20.33
N GLU A 282 -22.98 -5.17 -21.32
CA GLU A 282 -22.45 -6.30 -22.08
C GLU A 282 -21.14 -5.92 -22.80
N ILE A 283 -21.07 -4.71 -23.38
CA ILE A 283 -19.88 -4.24 -24.11
C ILE A 283 -18.66 -4.15 -23.18
N VAL A 284 -18.84 -3.64 -21.96
CA VAL A 284 -17.76 -3.57 -20.96
C VAL A 284 -17.40 -4.97 -20.48
N SER A 285 -18.39 -5.85 -20.31
CA SER A 285 -18.18 -7.24 -19.93
C SER A 285 -17.33 -8.00 -20.96
N ASP A 286 -17.63 -7.83 -22.24
CA ASP A 286 -16.87 -8.48 -23.34
C ASP A 286 -15.42 -7.96 -23.38
N ALA A 287 -15.22 -6.65 -23.22
CA ALA A 287 -13.89 -6.06 -23.11
C ALA A 287 -13.09 -6.62 -21.91
N VAL A 288 -13.73 -6.77 -20.75
CA VAL A 288 -13.09 -7.39 -19.58
C VAL A 288 -12.76 -8.86 -19.84
N ALA A 289 -13.64 -9.61 -20.52
CA ALA A 289 -13.40 -11.01 -20.87
C ALA A 289 -12.20 -11.17 -21.81
N ASP A 290 -12.03 -10.26 -22.76
CA ASP A 290 -10.89 -10.21 -23.68
C ASP A 290 -9.58 -9.79 -23.00
N LEU A 291 -9.67 -8.94 -21.97
CA LEU A 291 -8.53 -8.58 -21.10
C LEU A 291 -8.14 -9.69 -20.11
N CYS A 292 -9.04 -10.62 -19.77
CA CYS A 292 -8.80 -11.62 -18.73
C CYS A 292 -7.51 -12.44 -18.91
N PRO A 293 -7.09 -12.85 -20.12
CA PRO A 293 -5.78 -13.49 -20.31
C PRO A 293 -4.60 -12.62 -19.89
N LEU A 294 -4.64 -11.32 -20.22
CA LEU A 294 -3.60 -10.38 -19.80
C LEU A 294 -3.67 -10.15 -18.29
N LEU A 295 -4.88 -10.00 -17.73
CA LEU A 295 -5.10 -9.88 -16.29
C LEU A 295 -4.56 -11.10 -15.54
N ALA A 296 -4.79 -12.32 -16.03
CA ALA A 296 -4.29 -13.56 -15.43
C ALA A 296 -2.75 -13.58 -15.36
N ILE A 297 -2.07 -13.16 -16.43
CA ILE A 297 -0.60 -13.00 -16.44
C ILE A 297 -0.19 -11.93 -15.42
N THR A 298 -0.87 -10.79 -15.42
CA THR A 298 -0.62 -9.69 -14.48
C THR A 298 -0.80 -10.13 -13.04
N LEU A 299 -1.80 -10.96 -12.71
CA LEU A 299 -2.02 -11.49 -11.35
C LEU A 299 -0.86 -12.38 -10.88
N ILE A 300 -0.27 -13.17 -11.77
CA ILE A 300 0.90 -14.00 -11.45
C ILE A 300 2.12 -13.11 -11.21
N LEU A 301 2.39 -12.16 -12.10
CA LEU A 301 3.54 -11.26 -11.97
C LEU A 301 3.42 -10.33 -10.75
N ASN A 302 2.25 -9.73 -10.52
CA ASN A 302 1.95 -8.91 -9.34
C ASN A 302 1.75 -9.74 -8.06
N GLY A 303 1.69 -11.07 -8.17
CA GLY A 303 1.90 -11.98 -7.04
C GLY A 303 3.34 -11.95 -6.58
N ILE A 304 4.24 -12.24 -7.51
CA ILE A 304 5.66 -12.48 -7.24
C ILE A 304 6.42 -11.17 -6.94
N GLN A 305 6.18 -10.12 -7.72
CA GLN A 305 6.96 -8.88 -7.64
C GLN A 305 6.90 -8.24 -6.25
N PRO A 306 5.74 -8.07 -5.59
CA PRO A 306 5.69 -7.48 -4.26
C PRO A 306 6.46 -8.31 -3.23
N VAL A 307 6.45 -9.64 -3.33
CA VAL A 307 7.24 -10.50 -2.45
C VAL A 307 8.73 -10.23 -2.60
N LEU A 308 9.23 -10.15 -3.83
CA LEU A 308 10.64 -9.84 -4.10
C LEU A 308 11.02 -8.43 -3.64
N SER A 309 10.11 -7.45 -3.78
CA SER A 309 10.28 -6.12 -3.19
C SER A 309 10.38 -6.20 -1.66
N GLY A 310 9.60 -7.07 -1.01
CA GLY A 310 9.67 -7.32 0.43
C GLY A 310 11.01 -7.90 0.86
N VAL A 311 11.54 -8.87 0.08
CA VAL A 311 12.89 -9.43 0.27
C VAL A 311 13.95 -8.32 0.16
N ALA A 312 13.87 -7.48 -0.88
CA ALA A 312 14.80 -6.37 -1.05
C ALA A 312 14.74 -5.37 0.11
N VAL A 313 13.54 -5.07 0.64
CA VAL A 313 13.39 -4.27 1.86
C VAL A 313 14.05 -4.97 3.05
N GLY A 314 13.84 -6.28 3.23
CA GLY A 314 14.48 -7.05 4.31
C GLY A 314 16.01 -7.05 4.24
N CYS A 315 16.56 -7.06 3.03
CA CYS A 315 17.99 -6.94 2.75
C CYS A 315 18.55 -5.50 2.84
N GLY A 316 17.70 -4.48 2.84
CA GLY A 316 18.13 -3.07 2.76
C GLY A 316 18.54 -2.61 1.35
N TRP A 317 17.99 -3.20 0.30
CA TRP A 317 18.30 -2.93 -1.12
C TRP A 317 17.31 -1.96 -1.80
N GLN A 318 16.59 -1.15 -1.03
CA GLN A 318 15.48 -0.34 -1.56
C GLN A 318 15.94 0.67 -2.63
N GLN A 319 17.13 1.25 -2.47
CA GLN A 319 17.68 2.18 -3.46
C GLN A 319 17.96 1.50 -4.81
N PHE A 320 18.49 0.27 -4.80
CA PHE A 320 18.73 -0.49 -6.02
C PHE A 320 17.41 -0.80 -6.74
N VAL A 321 16.40 -1.28 -5.99
CA VAL A 321 15.07 -1.57 -6.55
C VAL A 321 14.39 -0.31 -7.09
N ALA A 322 14.58 0.85 -6.45
CA ALA A 322 14.06 2.12 -6.99
C ALA A 322 14.60 2.42 -8.40
N TYR A 323 15.89 2.20 -8.66
CA TYR A 323 16.45 2.37 -10.00
C TYR A 323 15.90 1.35 -11.01
N VAL A 324 15.73 0.10 -10.59
CA VAL A 324 15.12 -0.95 -11.43
C VAL A 324 13.68 -0.58 -11.78
N ASN A 325 12.88 -0.10 -10.82
CA ASN A 325 11.50 0.34 -11.04
C ASN A 325 11.42 1.49 -12.06
N ILE A 326 12.35 2.45 -12.03
CA ILE A 326 12.42 3.51 -13.06
C ILE A 326 12.64 2.90 -14.44
N GLY A 327 13.61 1.99 -14.57
CA GLY A 327 13.90 1.33 -15.85
C GLY A 327 12.72 0.51 -16.37
N CYS A 328 12.16 -0.36 -15.54
CA CYS A 328 11.09 -1.26 -15.93
C CYS A 328 9.78 -0.52 -16.22
N TYR A 329 9.31 0.34 -15.32
CA TYR A 329 8.00 0.98 -15.48
C TYR A 329 8.04 2.18 -16.42
N TYR A 330 9.02 3.08 -16.27
CA TYR A 330 8.98 4.38 -16.94
C TYR A 330 9.77 4.42 -18.26
N ILE A 331 10.87 3.68 -18.37
CA ILE A 331 11.68 3.64 -19.59
C ILE A 331 11.16 2.58 -20.57
N VAL A 332 10.67 1.44 -20.06
CA VAL A 332 10.18 0.34 -20.90
C VAL A 332 8.65 0.27 -20.90
N GLY A 333 8.03 0.12 -19.73
CA GLY A 333 6.61 -0.17 -19.58
C GLY A 333 5.68 0.88 -20.17
N VAL A 334 5.85 2.16 -19.79
CA VAL A 334 5.02 3.27 -20.28
C VAL A 334 5.16 3.45 -21.79
N PRO A 335 6.38 3.59 -22.37
CA PRO A 335 6.52 3.72 -23.83
C PRO A 335 5.97 2.54 -24.60
N LEU A 336 6.20 1.31 -24.12
CA LEU A 336 5.64 0.12 -24.76
C LEU A 336 4.12 0.11 -24.72
N GLY A 337 3.50 0.48 -23.59
CA GLY A 337 2.06 0.62 -23.46
C GLY A 337 1.47 1.65 -24.43
N ILE A 338 2.13 2.81 -24.60
CA ILE A 338 1.73 3.84 -25.56
C ILE A 338 1.82 3.29 -27.00
N VAL A 339 2.93 2.64 -27.35
CA VAL A 339 3.12 2.09 -28.71
C VAL A 339 2.08 1.01 -29.02
N LEU A 340 1.83 0.09 -28.09
CA LEU A 340 0.83 -0.97 -28.27
C LEU A 340 -0.60 -0.40 -28.35
N GLY A 341 -0.94 0.56 -27.50
CA GLY A 341 -2.26 1.18 -27.46
C GLY A 341 -2.58 2.02 -28.70
N PHE A 342 -1.66 2.92 -29.10
CA PHE A 342 -1.92 3.95 -30.11
C PHE A 342 -1.34 3.64 -31.49
N VAL A 343 -0.18 3.00 -31.58
CA VAL A 343 0.48 2.73 -32.88
C VAL A 343 -0.01 1.40 -33.47
N PHE A 344 -0.11 0.38 -32.64
CA PHE A 344 -0.62 -0.94 -33.05
C PHE A 344 -2.13 -1.08 -32.91
N ASN A 345 -2.84 -0.04 -32.45
CA ASN A 345 -4.30 -0.01 -32.27
C ASN A 345 -4.83 -1.20 -31.45
N LEU A 346 -4.07 -1.67 -30.46
CA LEU A 346 -4.52 -2.78 -29.60
C LEU A 346 -5.50 -2.30 -28.52
N GLY A 347 -5.51 -1.00 -28.20
CA GLY A 347 -6.44 -0.42 -27.22
C GLY A 347 -6.55 -1.23 -25.93
N VAL A 348 -7.79 -1.47 -25.49
CA VAL A 348 -8.13 -2.32 -24.33
C VAL A 348 -8.66 -3.70 -24.76
N LYS A 349 -8.65 -3.99 -26.06
CA LYS A 349 -9.24 -5.17 -26.74
C LYS A 349 -10.69 -5.49 -26.33
N VAL A 350 -11.60 -4.89 -27.10
CA VAL A 350 -12.45 -5.59 -28.08
C VAL A 350 -11.93 -5.25 -29.47
#